data_AF-A0A9E0GUF5-F1
#
_entry.id   AF-A0A9E0GUF5-F1
#
_cell.length_a   1.000
_cell.length_b   1.000
_cell.length_c   1.000
_cell.angle_alpha   90.00
_cell.angle_beta   90.00
_cell.angle_gamma   90.00
#
_symmetry.space_group_name_H-M   'P 1'
#
loop_
_entity.id
_entity.type
_entity.pdbx_description
1 polymer ?
#
loop_
_entity_poly.entity_id
_entity_poly.type
_entity_poly.pdbx_seq_one_letter_code
_entity_poly.pdbx_strand_id
1 'polypeptide(L)'
;MAINPISTSAPSAATQQAIALLREAMPIAHAAQRLLEESAAAPPGGLSAPSSLQPHQQMLGSVQMLVALSALSPQEVRRKEQLAHARRGLGELERLHQELLVGHAGRPTLEALTSWLQERKQTDSADVLPDDARFAALMDELELRVRVELAKFNIEV
;
A
#
# COMPACT_ATOMS: atom_id res chain seq x y z
N MET A 1 -32.87 -17.82 50.82
CA MET A 1 -32.25 -16.51 51.11
C MET A 1 -30.76 -16.69 50.80
N ALA A 2 -30.30 -15.97 49.76
CA ALA A 2 -28.94 -15.57 49.33
C ALA A 2 -27.71 -16.36 49.88
N ILE A 3 -26.57 -16.53 49.18
CA ILE A 3 -25.76 -15.52 48.46
C ILE A 3 -24.81 -16.26 47.48
N ASN A 4 -24.70 -15.76 46.24
CA ASN A 4 -23.69 -16.16 45.24
C ASN A 4 -22.28 -15.72 45.68
N PRO A 5 -21.22 -16.54 45.56
CA PRO A 5 -19.86 -16.01 45.53
C PRO A 5 -19.55 -15.46 44.13
N ILE A 6 -19.39 -14.15 44.07
CA ILE A 6 -18.83 -13.41 42.94
C ILE A 6 -17.36 -13.87 42.79
N SER A 7 -17.09 -14.71 41.78
CA SER A 7 -15.71 -14.93 41.35
C SER A 7 -15.23 -13.69 40.60
N THR A 8 -14.49 -12.84 41.32
CA THR A 8 -13.61 -11.80 40.79
C THR A 8 -12.70 -12.41 39.72
N SER A 9 -13.00 -12.15 38.45
CA SER A 9 -12.10 -12.45 37.34
C SER A 9 -10.96 -11.45 37.37
N ALA A 10 -9.74 -11.96 37.53
CA ALA A 10 -8.51 -11.20 37.37
C ALA A 10 -8.47 -10.54 35.98
N PRO A 11 -7.90 -9.32 35.83
CA PRO A 11 -7.71 -8.73 34.53
C PRO A 11 -6.76 -9.60 33.70
N SER A 12 -7.31 -10.15 32.61
CA SER A 12 -6.62 -10.96 31.61
C SER A 12 -5.27 -10.34 31.23
N ALA A 13 -4.26 -11.18 31.03
CA ALA A 13 -2.92 -10.78 30.57
C ALA A 13 -2.97 -9.89 29.31
N ALA A 14 -4.00 -10.06 28.47
CA ALA A 14 -4.24 -9.22 27.30
C ALA A 14 -4.54 -7.75 27.66
N THR A 15 -5.25 -7.48 28.75
CA THR A 15 -5.55 -6.11 29.22
C THR A 15 -4.29 -5.45 29.79
N GLN A 16 -3.42 -6.22 30.45
CA GLN A 16 -2.15 -5.71 30.97
C GLN A 16 -1.15 -5.42 29.84
N GLN A 17 -1.15 -6.24 28.78
CA GLN A 17 -0.35 -5.99 27.57
C GLN A 17 -0.84 -4.75 26.80
N ALA A 18 -2.15 -4.52 26.72
CA ALA A 18 -2.71 -3.31 26.09
C ALA A 18 -2.33 -2.02 26.85
N ILE A 19 -2.29 -2.06 28.19
CA ILE A 19 -1.86 -0.90 29.00
C ILE A 19 -0.35 -0.64 28.85
N ALA A 20 0.47 -1.69 28.71
CA ALA A 20 1.91 -1.55 28.45
C ALA A 20 2.18 -0.90 27.09
N LEU A 21 1.50 -1.34 26.03
CA LEU A 21 1.62 -0.77 24.69
C LEU A 21 1.11 0.68 24.62
N LEU A 22 0.06 1.02 25.38
CA LEU A 22 -0.43 2.40 25.45
C LEU A 22 0.55 3.35 26.16
N ARG A 23 1.31 2.86 27.14
CA ARG A 23 2.34 3.64 27.84
C ARG A 23 3.55 3.92 26.95
N GLU A 24 3.87 3.00 26.04
CA GLU A 24 5.02 3.10 25.13
C GLU A 24 4.75 4.02 23.93
N ALA A 25 3.48 4.23 23.54
CA ALA A 25 3.08 5.13 22.45
C ALA A 25 2.94 6.61 22.86
N MET A 26 2.93 6.91 24.16
CA MET A 26 2.75 8.27 24.69
C MET A 26 3.83 9.31 24.29
N PRO A 27 5.13 8.99 24.12
CA PRO A 27 6.13 10.00 23.73
C PRO A 27 5.96 10.46 22.27
N ILE A 28 5.42 9.63 21.39
CA ILE A 28 5.22 9.96 19.96
C ILE A 28 4.09 10.96 19.78
N ALA A 29 2.98 10.79 20.52
CA ALA A 29 1.87 11.73 20.51
C ALA A 29 2.28 13.12 21.03
N HIS A 30 3.11 13.16 22.08
CA HIS A 30 3.59 14.41 22.66
C HIS A 30 4.62 15.13 21.77
N ALA A 31 5.43 14.39 21.02
CA ALA A 31 6.35 14.93 20.03
C ALA A 31 5.60 15.53 18.82
N ALA A 32 4.52 14.90 18.37
CA ALA A 32 3.67 15.42 17.30
C ALA A 32 2.96 16.73 17.70
N GLN A 33 2.48 16.84 18.95
CA GLN A 33 1.85 18.06 19.46
C GLN A 33 2.80 19.25 19.54
N ARG A 34 4.05 19.03 19.99
CA ARG A 34 5.11 20.07 20.03
C ARG A 34 5.45 20.63 18.65
N LEU A 35 5.49 19.78 17.62
CA LEU A 35 5.77 20.21 16.25
C LEU A 35 4.63 21.05 15.64
N LEU A 36 3.38 20.80 16.07
CA LEU A 36 2.21 21.60 15.67
C LEU A 36 2.15 22.95 16.38
N GLU A 37 2.55 23.03 17.66
CA GLU A 37 2.61 24.29 18.42
C GLU A 37 3.74 25.22 17.96
N GLU A 38 4.91 24.68 17.60
CA GLU A 38 6.04 25.49 17.08
C GLU A 38 5.71 26.15 15.73
N SER A 39 4.83 25.54 14.93
CA SER A 39 4.43 26.09 13.63
C SER A 39 3.44 27.26 13.71
N ALA A 40 2.94 27.61 14.90
CA ALA A 40 1.94 28.66 15.11
C ALA A 40 2.51 30.02 15.58
N ALA A 41 3.82 30.14 15.81
CA ALA A 41 4.45 31.36 16.28
C ALA A 41 5.27 32.07 15.19
N ALA A 42 4.59 32.71 14.23
CA ALA A 42 5.21 33.67 13.30
C ALA A 42 4.69 35.10 13.58
N PRO A 43 5.55 36.09 13.84
CA PRO A 43 5.13 37.50 13.88
C PRO A 43 4.92 38.04 12.44
N PRO A 44 3.97 38.97 12.20
CA PRO A 44 3.79 39.58 10.90
C PRO A 44 4.75 40.77 10.75
N GLY A 45 5.65 40.73 9.77
CA GLY A 45 6.45 41.91 9.43
C GLY A 45 7.44 41.72 8.29
N GLY A 46 7.19 42.44 7.19
CA GLY A 46 8.26 42.94 6.31
C GLY A 46 8.46 42.20 4.99
N LEU A 47 8.01 42.82 3.90
CA LEU A 47 8.43 42.51 2.53
C LEU A 47 9.92 42.83 2.34
N SER A 48 10.71 41.87 1.86
CA SER A 48 11.87 42.10 0.98
C SER A 48 12.29 40.78 0.32
N ALA A 49 12.52 40.87 -0.99
CA ALA A 49 12.74 39.76 -1.91
C ALA A 49 14.22 39.28 -1.90
N PRO A 50 14.68 38.52 -2.91
CA PRO A 50 14.97 37.10 -2.85
C PRO A 50 16.49 36.83 -2.80
N SER A 51 16.97 35.87 -2.00
CA SER A 51 18.24 35.20 -2.31
C SER A 51 18.56 34.01 -1.40
N SER A 52 19.11 33.00 -2.06
CA SER A 52 19.80 31.81 -1.56
C SER A 52 18.93 30.71 -0.97
N LEU A 53 18.52 29.80 -1.86
CA LEU A 53 18.30 28.39 -1.52
C LEU A 53 19.58 27.88 -0.85
N GLN A 54 19.55 27.78 0.47
CA GLN A 54 20.60 27.16 1.26
C GLN A 54 20.56 25.63 1.02
N PRO A 55 21.69 24.98 0.68
CA PRO A 55 21.75 23.53 0.40
C PRO A 55 21.39 22.65 1.61
N HIS A 56 21.33 23.24 2.81
CA HIS A 56 21.08 22.55 4.07
C HIS A 56 19.60 22.16 4.29
N GLN A 57 18.64 22.81 3.62
CA GLN A 57 17.22 22.43 3.71
C GLN A 57 16.87 21.21 2.83
N GLN A 58 17.63 20.95 1.76
CA GLN A 58 17.44 19.74 0.95
C GLN A 58 17.88 18.47 1.71
N MET A 59 18.86 18.59 2.62
CA MET A 59 19.38 17.46 3.40
C MET A 59 18.45 17.04 4.55
N LEU A 60 17.70 17.98 5.12
CA LEU A 60 16.69 17.68 6.16
C LEU A 60 15.47 16.96 5.56
N GLY A 61 15.09 17.30 4.32
CA GLY A 61 14.04 16.58 3.58
C GLY A 61 14.44 15.13 3.24
N SER A 62 15.72 14.85 2.96
CA SER A 62 16.17 13.49 2.61
C SER A 62 16.25 12.57 3.82
N VAL A 63 16.68 13.05 4.99
CA VAL A 63 16.68 12.23 6.22
C VAL A 63 15.26 11.99 6.72
N GLN A 64 14.39 13.00 6.70
CA GLN A 64 12.98 12.82 7.06
C GLN A 64 12.26 11.89 6.08
N MET A 65 12.56 11.96 4.78
CA MET A 65 12.07 11.01 3.78
C MET A 65 12.59 9.59 4.05
N LEU A 66 13.87 9.41 4.39
CA LEU A 66 14.43 8.09 4.73
C LEU A 66 13.84 7.51 6.02
N VAL A 67 13.59 8.34 7.04
CA VAL A 67 12.91 7.94 8.28
C VAL A 67 11.45 7.59 8.00
N ALA A 68 10.74 8.36 7.18
CA ALA A 68 9.38 8.05 6.75
C ALA A 68 9.31 6.76 5.92
N LEU A 69 10.28 6.52 5.03
CA LEU A 69 10.43 5.26 4.29
C LEU A 69 10.76 4.08 5.22
N SER A 70 11.53 4.30 6.29
CA SER A 70 11.79 3.26 7.30
C SER A 70 10.56 2.93 8.16
N ALA A 71 9.65 3.89 8.31
CA ALA A 71 8.38 3.69 9.00
C ALA A 71 7.34 2.97 8.13
N LEU A 72 7.50 2.98 6.80
CA LEU A 72 6.65 2.24 5.87
C LEU A 72 7.19 0.81 5.77
N SER A 73 6.39 -0.17 6.20
CA SER A 73 6.83 -1.56 6.15
C SER A 73 7.08 -1.97 4.68
N PRO A 74 8.20 -2.66 4.35
CA PRO A 74 8.45 -3.17 3.00
C PRO A 74 7.33 -4.09 2.48
N GLN A 75 6.57 -4.68 3.40
CA GLN A 75 5.36 -5.45 3.12
C GLN A 75 4.22 -4.60 2.55
N GLU A 76 3.97 -3.40 3.08
CA GLU A 76 2.92 -2.52 2.55
C GLU A 76 3.23 -2.00 1.15
N VAL A 77 4.50 -1.71 0.87
CA VAL A 77 4.93 -1.30 -0.48
C VAL A 77 4.68 -2.43 -1.47
N ARG A 78 5.14 -3.66 -1.15
CA ARG A 78 4.89 -4.85 -1.98
C ARG A 78 3.39 -5.10 -2.21
N ARG A 79 2.57 -4.98 -1.16
CA ARG A 79 1.11 -5.14 -1.28
C ARG A 79 0.49 -4.09 -2.22
N LYS A 80 0.91 -2.83 -2.11
CA LYS A 80 0.43 -1.75 -3.00
C LYS A 80 0.81 -1.99 -4.45
N GLU A 81 2.04 -2.45 -4.70
CA GLU A 81 2.52 -2.80 -6.03
C GLU A 81 1.74 -3.97 -6.63
N GLN A 82 1.50 -5.03 -5.84
CA GLN A 82 0.66 -6.17 -6.25
C GLN A 82 -0.77 -5.74 -6.60
N LEU A 83 -1.37 -4.88 -5.78
CA LEU A 83 -2.71 -4.34 -6.05
C LEU A 83 -2.73 -3.46 -7.32
N ALA A 84 -1.70 -2.64 -7.53
CA ALA A 84 -1.59 -1.81 -8.72
C ALA A 84 -1.41 -2.66 -9.98
N HIS A 85 -0.61 -3.72 -9.90
CA HIS A 85 -0.42 -4.69 -10.97
C HIS A 85 -1.74 -5.42 -11.30
N ALA A 86 -2.46 -5.92 -10.29
CA ALA A 86 -3.77 -6.55 -10.47
C ALA A 86 -4.79 -5.63 -11.16
N ARG A 87 -4.88 -4.37 -10.70
CA ARG A 87 -5.78 -3.36 -11.27
C ARG A 87 -5.47 -3.07 -12.74
N ARG A 88 -4.19 -3.05 -13.11
CA ARG A 88 -3.76 -2.86 -14.49
C ARG A 88 -4.26 -3.99 -15.38
N GLY A 89 -4.03 -5.24 -14.96
CA GLY A 89 -4.50 -6.42 -15.70
C GLY A 89 -6.01 -6.45 -15.88
N LEU A 90 -6.78 -6.13 -14.83
CA LEU A 90 -8.23 -6.03 -14.91
C LEU A 90 -8.69 -4.91 -15.86
N GLY A 91 -8.04 -3.75 -15.81
CA GLY A 91 -8.35 -2.62 -16.70
C GLY A 91 -8.15 -2.94 -18.18
N GLU A 92 -7.05 -3.62 -18.52
CA GLU A 92 -6.81 -4.05 -19.91
C GLU A 92 -7.80 -5.15 -20.36
N LEU A 93 -8.23 -6.03 -19.45
CA LEU A 93 -9.25 -7.03 -19.75
C LEU A 93 -10.62 -6.37 -20.02
N GLU A 94 -11.00 -5.38 -19.22
CA GLU A 94 -12.22 -4.60 -19.41
C GLU A 94 -12.17 -3.83 -20.73
N ARG A 95 -11.02 -3.23 -21.05
CA ARG A 95 -10.80 -2.57 -22.33
C ARG A 95 -10.95 -3.54 -23.50
N LEU A 96 -10.34 -4.73 -23.41
CA LEU A 96 -10.48 -5.78 -24.43
C LEU A 96 -11.94 -6.18 -24.58
N HIS A 97 -12.67 -6.32 -23.48
CA HIS A 97 -14.10 -6.62 -23.50
C HIS A 97 -14.89 -5.54 -24.26
N GLN A 98 -14.63 -4.26 -23.98
CA GLN A 98 -15.27 -3.14 -24.68
C GLN A 98 -14.93 -3.13 -26.18
N GLU A 99 -13.68 -3.37 -26.54
CA GLU A 99 -13.26 -3.48 -27.94
C GLU A 99 -14.02 -4.63 -28.64
N LEU A 100 -14.11 -5.80 -27.99
CA LEU A 100 -14.83 -6.97 -28.49
C LEU A 100 -16.33 -6.69 -28.71
N LEU A 101 -16.96 -5.87 -27.87
CA LEU A 101 -18.36 -5.43 -28.07
C LEU A 101 -18.53 -4.61 -29.34
N VAL A 102 -17.50 -3.86 -29.75
CA VAL A 102 -17.46 -3.11 -31.01
C VAL A 102 -17.07 -4.01 -32.19
N GLY A 103 -16.69 -5.27 -31.93
CA GLY A 103 -16.33 -6.27 -32.94
C GLY A 103 -14.88 -6.20 -33.40
N HIS A 104 -14.01 -5.51 -32.67
CA HIS A 104 -12.57 -5.43 -32.96
C HIS A 104 -11.76 -5.76 -31.71
N ALA A 105 -10.55 -6.29 -31.85
CA ALA A 105 -9.61 -6.40 -30.74
C ALA A 105 -8.37 -5.58 -31.07
N GLY A 106 -8.08 -4.58 -30.24
CA GLY A 106 -6.94 -3.71 -30.41
C GLY A 106 -5.66 -4.49 -30.14
N ARG A 107 -4.76 -4.52 -31.12
CA ARG A 107 -3.37 -4.98 -30.94
C ARG A 107 -2.69 -4.38 -29.69
N PRO A 108 -2.78 -3.05 -29.40
CA PRO A 108 -2.12 -2.51 -28.20
C PRO A 108 -2.64 -3.11 -26.90
N THR A 109 -3.93 -3.44 -26.82
CA THR A 109 -4.57 -4.05 -25.64
C THR A 109 -4.07 -5.49 -25.45
N LEU A 110 -3.96 -6.26 -26.54
CA LEU A 110 -3.41 -7.63 -26.50
C LEU A 110 -1.92 -7.65 -26.11
N GLU A 111 -1.13 -6.69 -26.62
CA GLU A 111 0.28 -6.53 -26.24
C GLU A 111 0.45 -6.11 -24.78
N ALA A 112 -0.43 -5.24 -24.27
CA ALA A 112 -0.45 -4.84 -22.86
C ALA A 112 -0.77 -6.03 -21.93
N LEU A 113 -1.77 -6.84 -22.29
CA LEU A 113 -2.10 -8.08 -21.56
C LEU A 113 -0.97 -9.10 -21.57
N THR A 114 -0.28 -9.25 -22.71
CA THR A 114 0.89 -10.12 -22.84
C THR A 114 2.03 -9.64 -21.94
N SER A 115 2.31 -8.33 -21.94
CA SER A 115 3.35 -7.73 -21.11
C SER A 115 3.03 -7.88 -19.62
N TRP A 116 1.77 -7.69 -19.24
CA TRP A 116 1.29 -7.88 -17.87
C TRP A 116 1.51 -9.31 -17.36
N LEU A 117 1.28 -10.33 -18.20
CA LEU A 117 1.56 -11.74 -17.87
C LEU A 117 3.05 -11.99 -17.64
N GLN A 118 3.92 -11.40 -18.47
CA GLN A 118 5.37 -11.57 -18.31
C GLN A 118 5.88 -10.89 -17.03
N GLU A 119 5.36 -9.71 -16.69
CA GLU A 119 5.65 -9.04 -15.40
C GLU A 119 5.24 -9.91 -14.21
N ARG A 120 4.07 -10.58 -14.27
CA ARG A 120 3.61 -11.48 -13.20
C ARG A 120 4.56 -12.66 -13.02
N LYS A 121 4.97 -13.31 -14.10
CA LYS A 121 5.89 -14.45 -14.09
C LYS A 121 7.24 -14.11 -13.44
N GLN A 122 7.72 -12.89 -13.65
CA GLN A 122 8.93 -12.38 -13.01
C GLN A 122 8.74 -12.17 -11.50
N THR A 123 7.52 -11.87 -11.07
CA THR A 123 7.17 -11.50 -9.68
C THR A 123 6.77 -12.71 -8.82
N ASP A 124 6.16 -13.75 -9.40
CA ASP A 124 5.82 -15.01 -8.71
C ASP A 124 7.07 -15.75 -8.15
N SER A 125 8.26 -15.44 -8.67
CA SER A 125 9.53 -15.94 -8.16
C SER A 125 9.97 -15.27 -6.85
N ALA A 126 9.29 -14.18 -6.44
CA ALA A 126 9.63 -13.36 -5.29
C ALA A 126 8.49 -13.38 -4.26
N ASP A 127 8.50 -14.42 -3.41
CA ASP A 127 8.00 -14.37 -2.03
C ASP A 127 6.52 -13.93 -1.89
N VAL A 128 5.59 -14.88 -2.13
CA VAL A 128 4.17 -14.73 -1.81
C VAL A 128 4.05 -14.51 -0.30
N LEU A 129 3.62 -13.31 0.11
CA LEU A 129 3.33 -13.07 1.51
C LEU A 129 2.19 -14.01 1.98
N PRO A 130 2.35 -14.72 3.11
CA PRO A 130 1.37 -15.67 3.61
C PRO A 130 -0.04 -15.10 3.86
N ASP A 131 -0.16 -13.78 4.05
CA ASP A 131 -1.38 -13.15 4.57
C ASP A 131 -2.53 -13.00 3.56
N ASP A 132 -2.30 -13.13 2.25
CA ASP A 132 -3.35 -12.86 1.26
C ASP A 132 -3.61 -14.04 0.30
N ALA A 133 -3.75 -15.27 0.82
CA ALA A 133 -4.06 -16.47 0.03
C ALA A 133 -5.28 -16.31 -0.90
N ARG A 134 -6.30 -15.57 -0.46
CA ARG A 134 -7.48 -15.24 -1.29
C ARG A 134 -7.12 -14.33 -2.46
N PHE A 135 -6.22 -13.37 -2.25
CA PHE A 135 -5.76 -12.48 -3.32
C PHE A 135 -4.93 -13.26 -4.34
N ALA A 136 -4.04 -14.15 -3.89
CA ALA A 136 -3.28 -15.03 -4.78
C ALA A 136 -4.22 -15.87 -5.68
N ALA A 137 -5.27 -16.46 -5.10
CA ALA A 137 -6.26 -17.20 -5.87
C ALA A 137 -6.99 -16.33 -6.93
N LEU A 138 -7.34 -15.08 -6.58
CA LEU A 138 -7.93 -14.14 -7.54
C LEU A 138 -6.95 -13.73 -8.64
N MET A 139 -5.66 -13.60 -8.31
CA MET A 139 -4.62 -13.31 -9.29
C MET A 139 -4.42 -14.46 -10.26
N ASP A 140 -4.47 -15.71 -9.78
CA ASP A 140 -4.39 -16.91 -10.62
C ASP A 140 -5.61 -17.02 -11.55
N GLU A 141 -6.81 -16.69 -11.05
CA GLU A 141 -8.03 -16.65 -11.87
C GLU A 141 -7.95 -15.56 -12.95
N LEU A 142 -7.49 -14.36 -12.59
CA LEU A 142 -7.26 -13.27 -13.53
C LEU A 142 -6.26 -13.68 -14.61
N GLU A 143 -5.14 -14.29 -14.21
CA GLU A 143 -4.11 -14.78 -15.12
C GLU A 143 -4.67 -15.82 -16.10
N LEU A 144 -5.42 -16.80 -15.60
CA LEU A 144 -6.08 -17.80 -16.44
C LEU A 144 -7.02 -17.13 -17.45
N ARG A 145 -7.81 -16.14 -17.00
CA ARG A 145 -8.71 -15.43 -17.91
C ARG A 145 -7.95 -14.68 -19.00
N VAL A 146 -6.86 -14.00 -18.66
CA VAL A 146 -6.02 -13.32 -19.66
C VAL A 146 -5.44 -14.31 -20.67
N ARG A 147 -4.90 -15.45 -20.21
CA ARG A 147 -4.40 -16.51 -21.11
C ARG A 147 -5.49 -17.03 -22.04
N VAL A 148 -6.69 -17.29 -21.53
CA VAL A 148 -7.83 -17.75 -22.33
C VAL A 148 -8.23 -16.70 -23.37
N GLU A 149 -8.28 -15.42 -23.01
CA GLU A 149 -8.59 -14.36 -23.97
C GLU A 149 -7.52 -14.26 -25.07
N LEU A 150 -6.24 -14.27 -24.71
CA LEU A 150 -5.14 -14.24 -25.68
C LEU A 150 -5.14 -15.46 -26.61
N ALA A 151 -5.46 -16.65 -26.08
CA ALA A 151 -5.58 -17.88 -26.86
C ALA A 151 -6.69 -17.80 -27.93
N LYS A 152 -7.78 -17.07 -27.68
CA LYS A 152 -8.82 -16.84 -28.72
C LYS A 152 -8.28 -16.08 -29.94
N PHE A 153 -7.21 -15.32 -29.76
CA PHE A 153 -6.50 -14.61 -30.82
C PHE A 153 -5.26 -15.36 -31.33
N ASN A 154 -5.09 -16.62 -30.93
CA ASN A 154 -3.98 -17.48 -31.33
C ASN A 154 -2.61 -16.96 -30.84
N ILE A 155 -2.60 -16.27 -29.68
CA ILE A 155 -1.41 -15.76 -29.00
C ILE A 155 -1.09 -16.69 -27.82
N GLU A 156 0.12 -17.25 -27.79
CA GLU A 156 0.63 -18.12 -26.73
C GLU A 156 1.67 -17.38 -25.88
N VAL A 157 1.65 -17.56 -24.55
CA VAL A 157 2.40 -16.75 -23.57
C VAL A 157 3.02 -17.59 -22.46
#